data_AF-S8F4V4-F1
#
_entry.id   AF-S8F4V4-F1
#
_cell.length_a   1.000
_cell.length_b   1.000
_cell.length_c   1.000
_cell.angle_alpha   90.00
_cell.angle_beta   90.00
_cell.angle_gamma   90.00
#
_symmetry.space_group_name_H-M   'P 1'
#
loop_
_entity.id
_entity.type
_entity.pdbx_description
1 polymer ?
#
loop_
_entity_poly.entity_id
_entity_poly.type
_entity_poly.pdbx_seq_one_letter_code
_entity_poly.pdbx_strand_id
1 'polypeptide(L)'
;MTTAKKFNVSFAAVKLDKEMKRKLPIWYHLGATRKLRRLNNTKISDCLRDHHGVMVVADAMKVIRRGCYHAARTSQNDYIPEDCPCEHCTADRENGCAHPMKCCRMAEKLLAEVRPKWNPGEPSPRDGLSLTKRRQNINETSLEDGGTLTFDPSLTQRGDLEAAFRVFTDPSVHDEP
;
A
#
# COMPACT_ATOMS: atom_id res chain seq x y z
N MET A 1 5.96 -2.08 19.94
CA MET A 1 5.21 -3.31 19.59
C MET A 1 5.42 -4.39 20.64
N THR A 2 4.85 -4.23 21.83
CA THR A 2 4.88 -5.25 22.89
C THR A 2 3.59 -6.06 22.90
N THR A 3 2.43 -5.39 22.77
CA THR A 3 1.10 -6.02 22.76
C THR A 3 0.87 -6.96 21.57
N ALA A 4 1.16 -6.52 20.34
CA ALA A 4 0.96 -7.35 19.15
C ALA A 4 1.78 -8.66 19.17
N LYS A 5 2.98 -8.61 19.76
CA LYS A 5 3.83 -9.80 19.94
C LYS A 5 3.27 -10.71 21.04
N LYS A 6 2.81 -10.14 22.17
CA LYS A 6 2.20 -10.90 23.28
C LYS A 6 1.04 -11.76 22.78
N PHE A 7 0.17 -11.19 21.94
CA PHE A 7 -1.02 -11.88 21.42
C PHE A 7 -0.81 -12.55 20.06
N ASN A 8 0.43 -12.68 19.59
CA ASN A 8 0.76 -13.32 18.30
C ASN A 8 -0.08 -12.78 17.11
N VAL A 9 -0.31 -11.47 17.09
CA VAL A 9 -1.12 -10.81 16.06
C VAL A 9 -0.40 -10.89 14.72
N SER A 10 -1.07 -11.44 13.72
CA SER A 10 -0.51 -11.69 12.40
C SER A 10 -1.31 -11.00 11.31
N PHE A 11 -0.63 -10.36 10.35
CA PHE A 11 -1.28 -9.87 9.13
C PHE A 11 -1.48 -11.02 8.16
N ALA A 12 -2.64 -11.67 8.21
CA ALA A 12 -2.91 -12.97 7.59
C ALA A 12 -3.68 -12.87 6.26
N ALA A 13 -3.55 -11.75 5.54
CA ALA A 13 -4.17 -11.63 4.22
C ALA A 13 -3.51 -12.56 3.19
N VAL A 14 -4.31 -13.50 2.68
CA VAL A 14 -3.91 -14.39 1.58
C VAL A 14 -3.72 -13.56 0.31
N LYS A 15 -4.74 -12.77 -0.06
CA LYS A 15 -4.73 -11.87 -1.21
C LYS A 15 -5.36 -10.53 -0.81
N LEU A 16 -4.70 -9.44 -1.18
CA LEU A 16 -5.23 -8.08 -1.03
C LEU A 16 -5.75 -7.55 -2.36
N ASP A 17 -6.84 -6.80 -2.30
CA ASP A 17 -7.25 -5.96 -3.42
C ASP A 17 -6.31 -4.74 -3.58
N LYS A 18 -6.50 -4.01 -4.68
CA LYS A 18 -5.64 -2.88 -5.03
C LYS A 18 -5.74 -1.74 -4.01
N GLU A 19 -6.94 -1.47 -3.50
CA GLU A 19 -7.17 -0.37 -2.57
C GLU A 19 -6.56 -0.64 -1.19
N MET A 20 -6.63 -1.88 -0.68
CA MET A 20 -5.93 -2.24 0.55
C MET A 20 -4.41 -2.15 0.38
N LYS A 21 -3.85 -2.59 -0.75
CA LYS A 21 -2.40 -2.43 -1.03
C LYS A 21 -1.97 -0.96 -0.98
N ARG A 22 -2.82 -0.03 -1.44
CA ARG A 22 -2.56 1.43 -1.40
C ARG A 22 -2.51 1.99 0.03
N LYS A 23 -3.29 1.41 0.95
CA LYS A 23 -3.34 1.81 2.37
C LYS A 23 -2.14 1.30 3.18
N LEU A 24 -1.33 0.37 2.65
CA LEU A 24 -0.19 -0.18 3.39
C LEU A 24 0.87 0.90 3.68
N PRO A 25 1.52 0.89 4.88
CA PRO A 25 2.62 1.80 5.19
C PRO A 25 3.81 1.56 4.27
N ILE A 26 4.36 2.60 3.64
CA ILE A 26 5.53 2.46 2.75
C ILE A 26 6.84 2.31 3.53
N TRP A 27 6.91 2.89 4.73
CA TRP A 27 8.04 2.75 5.63
C TRP A 27 7.91 1.50 6.46
N TYR A 28 9.02 0.77 6.64
CA TYR A 28 9.02 -0.53 7.32
C TYR A 28 7.97 -1.50 6.75
N HIS A 29 7.72 -1.39 5.44
CA HIS A 29 6.65 -2.08 4.73
C HIS A 29 6.73 -3.61 4.89
N LEU A 30 5.56 -4.28 5.03
CA LEU A 30 5.45 -5.74 5.22
C LEU A 30 6.18 -6.54 4.12
N GLY A 31 6.08 -6.06 2.89
CA GLY A 31 6.75 -6.57 1.71
C GLY A 31 8.18 -6.10 1.46
N ALA A 32 8.86 -5.48 2.44
CA ALA A 32 10.15 -4.83 2.20
C ALA A 32 11.29 -5.81 1.87
N THR A 33 11.96 -5.57 0.74
CA THR A 33 13.24 -6.19 0.40
C THR A 33 14.36 -5.63 1.29
N ARG A 34 15.55 -6.27 1.27
CA ARG A 34 16.74 -5.74 1.96
C ARG A 34 17.10 -4.34 1.46
N LYS A 35 16.86 -4.05 0.17
CA LYS A 35 17.09 -2.74 -0.43
C LYS A 35 16.07 -1.72 0.10
N LEU A 36 14.78 -2.05 0.11
CA LEU A 36 13.75 -1.14 0.65
C LEU A 36 14.07 -0.72 2.09
N ARG A 37 14.47 -1.68 2.94
CA ARG A 37 14.83 -1.39 4.35
C ARG A 37 15.99 -0.40 4.48
N ARG A 38 16.96 -0.43 3.58
CA ARG A 38 18.10 0.51 3.57
C ARG A 38 17.69 1.92 3.18
N LEU A 39 16.59 2.08 2.46
CA LEU A 39 16.09 3.39 2.04
C LEU A 39 15.38 4.12 3.19
N ASN A 40 14.89 3.43 4.22
CA ASN A 40 14.11 4.05 5.32
C ASN A 40 14.81 5.20 6.07
N ASN A 41 16.15 5.26 6.05
CA ASN A 41 16.93 6.20 6.87
C ASN A 41 17.84 7.13 6.02
N THR A 42 17.43 7.44 4.79
CA THR A 42 18.14 8.41 3.95
C THR A 42 17.57 9.81 4.14
N LYS A 43 18.40 10.85 3.97
CA LYS A 43 17.92 12.26 4.04
C LYS A 43 16.76 12.56 3.09
N ILE A 44 16.73 11.91 1.92
CA ILE A 44 15.62 12.07 0.95
C ILE A 44 14.35 11.38 1.48
N SER A 45 14.49 10.27 2.19
CA SER A 45 13.38 9.58 2.84
C SER A 45 12.84 10.34 4.06
N ASP A 46 13.70 11.05 4.78
CA ASP A 46 13.27 12.00 5.82
C ASP A 46 12.46 13.12 5.17
N CYS A 47 12.96 13.73 4.09
CA CYS A 47 12.23 14.74 3.34
C CYS A 47 10.87 14.25 2.82
N LEU A 48 10.79 13.02 2.30
CA LEU A 48 9.53 12.41 1.87
C LEU A 48 8.51 12.29 3.00
N ARG A 49 8.95 12.01 4.24
CA ARG A 49 8.07 11.95 5.41
C ARG A 49 7.67 13.35 5.87
N ASP A 50 8.66 14.20 6.08
CA ASP A 50 8.49 15.44 6.83
C ASP A 50 7.91 16.57 5.97
N HIS A 51 8.30 16.64 4.70
CA HIS A 51 7.91 17.73 3.79
C HIS A 51 6.90 17.29 2.71
N HIS A 52 6.83 16.00 2.37
CA HIS A 52 5.87 15.49 1.38
C HIS A 52 4.73 14.66 1.99
N GLY A 53 4.77 14.39 3.30
CA GLY A 53 3.72 13.65 4.01
C GLY A 53 3.54 12.21 3.53
N VAL A 54 4.58 11.59 2.98
CA VAL A 54 4.50 10.23 2.45
C VAL A 54 4.48 9.23 3.58
N MET A 55 3.35 8.57 3.81
CA MET A 55 3.17 7.59 4.90
C MET A 55 2.72 6.23 4.39
N VAL A 56 1.81 6.22 3.41
CA VAL A 56 1.29 5.00 2.77
C VAL A 56 1.75 4.89 1.32
N VAL A 57 1.59 3.70 0.74
CA VAL A 57 1.93 3.42 -0.66
C VAL A 57 1.21 4.40 -1.61
N ALA A 58 -0.04 4.77 -1.31
CA ALA A 58 -0.79 5.76 -2.10
C ALA A 58 -0.10 7.12 -2.20
N ASP A 59 0.56 7.58 -1.13
CA ASP A 59 1.22 8.88 -1.11
C ASP A 59 2.45 8.86 -2.01
N ALA A 60 3.27 7.80 -1.93
CA ALA A 60 4.39 7.60 -2.83
C ALA A 60 3.94 7.58 -4.30
N MET A 61 2.83 6.90 -4.60
CA MET A 61 2.25 6.90 -5.95
C MET A 61 1.82 8.31 -6.39
N LYS A 62 1.27 9.14 -5.50
CA LYS A 62 0.88 10.53 -5.80
C LYS A 62 2.10 11.37 -6.18
N VAL A 63 3.21 11.23 -5.45
CA VAL A 63 4.47 11.93 -5.76
C VAL A 63 5.01 11.53 -7.13
N ILE A 64 5.01 10.24 -7.46
CA ILE A 64 5.54 9.73 -8.76
C ILE A 64 4.66 10.17 -9.94
N ARG A 65 3.35 10.34 -9.74
CA ARG A 65 2.39 10.69 -10.79
C ARG A 65 2.37 12.17 -11.18
N ARG A 66 3.23 13.00 -10.57
CA ARG A 66 3.33 14.42 -10.93
C ARG A 66 3.71 14.56 -12.40
N GLY A 67 3.00 15.40 -13.14
CA GLY A 67 3.16 15.56 -14.59
C GLY A 67 4.59 15.95 -14.99
N CYS A 68 5.25 16.83 -14.22
CA CYS A 68 6.64 17.22 -14.45
C CYS A 68 7.63 16.06 -14.31
N TYR A 69 7.44 15.19 -13.32
CA TYR A 69 8.26 14.00 -13.13
C TYR A 69 8.01 12.97 -14.23
N HIS A 70 6.73 12.72 -14.55
CA HIS A 70 6.35 11.81 -15.61
C HIS A 70 6.94 12.24 -16.97
N ALA A 71 6.81 13.52 -17.33
CA ALA A 71 7.38 14.06 -18.55
C ALA A 71 8.90 13.88 -18.62
N ALA A 72 9.61 14.16 -17.52
CA ALA A 72 11.05 13.96 -17.41
C ALA A 72 11.49 12.48 -17.43
N ARG A 73 10.60 11.54 -17.07
CA ARG A 73 10.87 10.10 -17.16
C ARG A 73 10.57 9.52 -18.54
N THR A 74 9.66 10.15 -19.29
CA THR A 74 9.30 9.73 -20.66
C THR A 74 10.21 10.35 -21.72
N SER A 75 10.91 11.44 -21.43
CA SER A 75 11.96 11.95 -22.32
C SER A 75 13.01 10.87 -22.54
N GLN A 76 13.44 10.68 -23.79
CA GLN A 76 14.37 9.61 -24.20
C GLN A 76 15.81 9.79 -23.65
N ASN A 77 16.03 10.73 -22.73
CA ASN A 77 17.28 10.94 -22.03
C ASN A 77 17.09 10.65 -20.53
N ASP A 78 18.12 10.12 -19.88
CA ASP A 78 18.11 9.82 -18.44
C ASP A 78 18.18 11.08 -17.54
N TYR A 79 18.07 12.26 -18.15
CA TYR A 79 18.20 13.55 -17.47
C TYR A 79 16.87 13.95 -16.82
N ILE A 80 16.90 14.15 -15.51
CA ILE A 80 15.77 14.68 -14.73
C ILE A 80 16.13 16.08 -14.27
N PRO A 81 15.44 17.15 -14.75
CA PRO A 81 15.72 18.51 -14.33
C PRO A 81 15.57 18.67 -12.81
N GLU A 82 16.56 19.27 -12.14
CA GLU A 82 16.47 19.53 -10.69
C GLU A 82 15.60 20.75 -10.38
N ASP A 83 15.66 21.78 -11.23
CA ASP A 83 15.00 23.07 -11.04
C ASP A 83 13.70 23.19 -11.84
N CYS A 84 12.77 22.25 -11.61
CA CYS A 84 11.45 22.33 -12.24
C CYS A 84 10.67 23.56 -11.70
N PRO A 85 10.13 24.45 -12.56
CA PRO A 85 9.42 25.66 -12.14
C PRO A 85 7.91 25.46 -11.95
N CYS A 86 7.41 24.22 -12.05
CA CYS A 86 5.96 23.96 -11.90
C CYS A 86 5.47 24.25 -10.48
N GLU A 87 4.17 24.56 -10.37
CA GLU A 87 3.49 24.88 -9.11
C GLU A 87 3.77 23.85 -8.00
N HIS A 88 3.69 22.55 -8.30
CA HIS A 88 3.97 21.50 -7.32
C HIS A 88 5.41 21.52 -6.78
N CYS A 89 6.41 21.75 -7.65
CA CYS A 89 7.81 21.79 -7.21
C CYS A 89 8.12 23.09 -6.47
N THR A 90 7.48 24.19 -6.83
CA THR A 90 7.58 25.47 -6.10
C THR A 90 6.98 25.33 -4.70
N ALA A 91 5.77 24.79 -4.58
CA ALA A 91 5.12 24.55 -3.28
C ALA A 91 5.94 23.60 -2.38
N ASP A 92 6.54 22.54 -2.94
CA ASP A 92 7.42 21.67 -2.17
C ASP A 92 8.66 22.41 -1.63
N ARG A 93 9.26 23.31 -2.42
CA ARG A 93 10.41 24.12 -1.99
C ARG A 93 10.02 25.10 -0.90
N GLU A 94 8.85 25.74 -1.03
CA GLU A 94 8.28 26.59 0.02
C GLU A 94 8.01 25.82 1.31
N ASN A 95 7.67 24.53 1.20
CA ASN A 95 7.50 23.63 2.35
C ASN A 95 8.82 23.04 2.89
N GLY A 96 9.98 23.47 2.39
CA GLY A 96 11.31 23.08 2.90
C GLY A 96 12.04 21.99 2.10
N CYS A 97 11.47 21.47 1.01
CA CYS A 97 12.16 20.49 0.17
C CYS A 97 13.14 21.16 -0.81
N ALA A 98 14.44 20.94 -0.61
CA ALA A 98 15.47 21.49 -1.52
C ALA A 98 15.42 20.91 -2.95
N HIS A 99 15.01 19.64 -3.10
CA HIS A 99 15.08 18.93 -4.38
C HIS A 99 13.85 18.05 -4.65
N PRO A 100 12.71 18.64 -5.07
CA PRO A 100 11.46 17.91 -5.29
C PRO A 100 11.59 16.73 -6.26
N MET A 101 12.35 16.90 -7.34
CA MET A 101 12.52 15.85 -8.36
C MET A 101 13.35 14.66 -7.88
N LYS A 102 14.30 14.89 -6.95
CA LYS A 102 15.02 13.80 -6.27
C LYS A 102 14.10 13.01 -5.34
N CYS A 103 13.16 13.68 -4.69
CA CYS A 103 12.14 13.04 -3.86
C CYS A 103 11.20 12.18 -4.72
N CYS A 104 10.76 12.65 -5.89
CA CYS A 104 10.00 11.83 -6.84
C CYS A 104 10.75 10.56 -7.26
N ARG A 105 12.04 10.68 -7.57
CA ARG A 105 12.89 9.52 -7.91
C ARG A 105 13.07 8.56 -6.75
N MET A 106 13.19 9.07 -5.52
CA MET A 106 13.25 8.22 -4.34
C MET A 106 11.92 7.50 -4.10
N ALA A 107 10.78 8.17 -4.27
CA ALA A 107 9.47 7.54 -4.18
C ALA A 107 9.30 6.41 -5.20
N GLU A 108 9.74 6.61 -6.45
CA GLU A 108 9.76 5.56 -7.48
C GLU A 108 10.60 4.36 -7.05
N LYS A 109 11.80 4.59 -6.51
CA LYS A 109 12.67 3.52 -5.98
C LYS A 109 12.04 2.76 -4.82
N LEU A 110 11.38 3.46 -3.89
CA LEU A 110 10.68 2.83 -2.76
C LEU A 110 9.59 1.89 -3.29
N LEU A 111 8.77 2.37 -4.23
CA LEU A 111 7.66 1.59 -4.78
C LEU A 111 8.14 0.38 -5.61
N ALA A 112 9.21 0.54 -6.38
CA ALA A 112 9.79 -0.53 -7.18
C ALA A 112 10.35 -1.69 -6.33
N GLU A 113 10.75 -1.40 -5.08
CA GLU A 113 11.26 -2.41 -4.15
C GLU A 113 10.17 -3.06 -3.28
N VAL A 114 8.89 -2.68 -3.47
CA VAL A 114 7.76 -3.38 -2.85
C VAL A 114 7.48 -4.67 -3.62
N ARG A 115 7.55 -5.82 -2.92
CA ARG A 115 7.25 -7.13 -3.51
C ARG A 115 5.88 -7.18 -4.20
N PRO A 116 5.73 -7.89 -5.34
CA PRO A 116 4.51 -7.88 -6.16
C PRO A 116 3.20 -8.18 -5.41
N LYS A 117 3.22 -9.13 -4.45
CA LYS A 117 2.06 -9.46 -3.61
C LYS A 117 1.44 -8.21 -2.95
N TRP A 118 2.25 -7.24 -2.60
CA TRP A 118 1.86 -6.06 -1.84
C TRP A 118 1.87 -4.76 -2.65
N ASN A 119 2.31 -4.82 -3.91
CA ASN A 119 2.41 -3.65 -4.78
C ASN A 119 1.08 -3.41 -5.52
N PRO A 120 0.43 -2.23 -5.40
CA PRO A 120 -0.81 -1.92 -6.11
C PRO A 120 -0.64 -1.68 -7.62
N GLY A 121 0.60 -1.48 -8.10
CA GLY A 121 0.93 -1.47 -9.52
C GLY A 121 0.90 -2.86 -10.15
N GLU A 122 1.05 -3.90 -9.34
CA GLU A 122 1.08 -5.29 -9.80
C GLU A 122 -0.30 -5.95 -9.71
N PRO A 123 -0.77 -6.61 -10.78
CA PRO A 123 -2.04 -7.31 -10.76
C PRO A 123 -1.99 -8.47 -9.75
N SER A 124 -3.03 -8.59 -8.93
CA SER A 124 -3.20 -9.78 -8.10
C SER A 124 -3.59 -10.99 -8.99
N PRO A 125 -3.15 -12.22 -8.66
CA PRO A 125 -3.52 -13.42 -9.41
C PRO A 125 -5.04 -13.57 -9.54
N ARG A 126 -5.51 -13.97 -10.73
CA ARG A 126 -6.92 -14.33 -10.95
C ARG A 126 -7.14 -15.77 -10.48
N ASP A 127 -7.94 -15.94 -9.44
CA ASP A 127 -8.23 -17.23 -8.80
C ASP A 127 -9.65 -17.76 -9.12
N GLY A 128 -10.54 -16.89 -9.60
CA GLY A 128 -11.93 -17.24 -9.89
C GLY A 128 -12.78 -17.53 -8.65
N LEU A 129 -12.28 -17.19 -7.45
CA LEU A 129 -12.94 -17.55 -6.19
C LEU A 129 -13.96 -16.53 -5.73
N SER A 130 -13.77 -15.24 -6.06
CA SER A 130 -14.75 -14.22 -5.68
C SER A 130 -16.04 -14.36 -6.47
N LEU A 131 -17.17 -14.25 -5.78
CA LEU A 131 -18.47 -14.16 -6.44
C LEU A 131 -18.56 -12.98 -7.40
N THR A 132 -19.34 -13.15 -8.47
CA THR A 132 -19.70 -12.05 -9.37
C THR A 132 -20.72 -11.14 -8.68
N LYS A 133 -20.80 -9.86 -9.08
CA LYS A 133 -21.79 -8.92 -8.54
C LYS A 133 -23.21 -9.49 -8.59
N ARG A 134 -23.58 -10.16 -9.70
CA ARG A 134 -24.88 -10.81 -9.82
C ARG A 134 -25.12 -11.86 -8.73
N ARG A 135 -24.12 -12.71 -8.43
CA ARG A 135 -24.22 -13.73 -7.37
C ARG A 135 -24.24 -13.10 -5.97
N GLN A 136 -23.50 -12.01 -5.75
CA GLN A 136 -23.55 -11.25 -4.50
C GLN A 136 -24.96 -10.67 -4.27
N ASN A 137 -25.54 -10.01 -5.27
CA ASN A 137 -26.90 -9.47 -5.18
C ASN A 137 -27.95 -10.56 -4.93
N ILE A 138 -27.82 -11.73 -5.59
CA ILE A 138 -28.73 -12.87 -5.35
C ILE A 138 -28.61 -13.37 -3.91
N ASN A 139 -27.38 -13.45 -3.37
CA ASN A 139 -27.17 -13.82 -1.98
C ASN A 139 -27.78 -12.81 -1.01
N GLU A 140 -27.64 -11.50 -1.26
CA GLU A 140 -28.23 -10.45 -0.45
C GLU A 140 -29.75 -10.61 -0.37
N THR A 141 -30.43 -10.76 -1.51
CA THR A 141 -31.90 -11.00 -1.54
C THR A 141 -32.28 -12.33 -0.88
N SER A 142 -31.53 -13.41 -1.13
CA SER A 142 -31.84 -14.73 -0.54
C SER A 142 -31.66 -14.74 0.97
N LEU A 143 -30.81 -13.88 1.54
CA LEU A 143 -30.63 -13.75 2.98
C LEU A 143 -31.89 -13.19 3.66
N GLU A 144 -32.59 -12.26 2.99
CA GLU A 144 -33.83 -11.64 3.46
C GLU A 144 -35.02 -12.62 3.34
N ASP A 145 -35.07 -13.37 2.25
CA ASP A 145 -36.19 -14.26 1.92
C ASP A 145 -36.05 -15.70 2.45
N GLY A 146 -34.95 -16.01 3.16
CA GLY A 146 -34.66 -17.37 3.63
C GLY A 146 -34.36 -18.37 2.49
N GLY A 147 -33.91 -17.86 1.35
CA GLY A 147 -33.58 -18.64 0.15
C GLY A 147 -32.22 -19.35 0.21
N THR A 148 -31.81 -19.94 -0.92
CA THR A 148 -30.52 -20.64 -1.03
C THR A 148 -29.37 -19.67 -1.23
N LEU A 149 -28.37 -19.72 -0.35
CA LEU A 149 -27.16 -18.91 -0.45
C LEU A 149 -26.06 -19.66 -1.22
N THR A 150 -25.41 -18.96 -2.15
CA THR A 150 -24.15 -19.44 -2.74
C THR A 150 -22.99 -19.09 -1.80
N PHE A 151 -22.26 -20.08 -1.32
CA PHE A 151 -21.05 -19.83 -0.53
C PHE A 151 -20.06 -18.94 -1.30
N ASP A 152 -19.46 -17.95 -0.62
CA ASP A 152 -18.42 -17.09 -1.20
C ASP A 152 -17.02 -17.58 -0.75
N PRO A 153 -16.27 -18.30 -1.61
CA PRO A 153 -14.93 -18.78 -1.29
C PRO A 153 -13.86 -17.70 -1.49
N SER A 154 -14.22 -16.41 -1.59
CA SER A 154 -13.27 -15.32 -1.85
C SER A 154 -12.14 -15.29 -0.82
N LEU A 155 -10.91 -15.47 -1.31
CA LEU A 155 -9.68 -15.27 -0.53
C LEU A 155 -9.15 -13.83 -0.60
N THR A 156 -9.83 -12.95 -1.34
CA THR A 156 -9.44 -11.56 -1.51
C THR A 156 -10.02 -10.73 -0.37
N GLN A 157 -9.16 -10.27 0.53
CA GLN A 157 -9.54 -9.29 1.53
C GLN A 157 -9.77 -7.93 0.87
N ARG A 158 -10.86 -7.28 1.26
CA ARG A 158 -11.28 -5.93 0.83
C ARG A 158 -11.65 -5.10 2.05
N GLY A 159 -11.69 -3.78 1.89
CA GLY A 159 -12.11 -2.83 2.92
C GLY A 159 -10.93 -2.25 3.72
N ASP A 160 -11.00 -2.36 5.05
CA ASP A 160 -10.01 -1.78 5.96
C ASP A 160 -8.92 -2.76 6.37
N LEU A 161 -7.73 -2.23 6.65
CA LEU A 161 -6.54 -3.03 6.97
C LEU A 161 -6.72 -3.85 8.25
N GLU A 162 -7.54 -3.36 9.18
CA GLU A 162 -7.83 -4.02 10.45
C GLU A 162 -8.45 -5.41 10.23
N ALA A 163 -9.31 -5.54 9.22
CA ALA A 163 -9.95 -6.80 8.87
C ALA A 163 -8.97 -7.88 8.36
N ALA A 164 -7.73 -7.50 7.99
CA ALA A 164 -6.68 -8.42 7.56
C ALA A 164 -5.80 -8.95 8.70
N PHE A 165 -5.93 -8.42 9.91
CA PHE A 165 -5.23 -8.96 11.07
C PHE A 165 -6.01 -10.14 11.66
N ARG A 166 -5.27 -11.15 12.12
CA ARG A 166 -5.77 -12.33 12.82
C ARG A 166 -4.96 -12.53 14.09
N VAL A 167 -5.64 -12.93 15.16
CA VAL A 167 -5.04 -13.27 16.45
C VAL A 167 -5.19 -14.76 16.61
N PHE A 168 -4.09 -15.45 16.91
CA PHE A 168 -4.08 -16.88 17.19
C PHE A 168 -3.64 -17.07 18.63
N THR A 169 -4.59 -17.42 19.49
CA THR A 169 -4.36 -17.75 20.91
C THR A 169 -4.39 -19.26 21.11
N ASP A 170 -3.63 -19.74 22.08
CA ASP A 170 -3.76 -21.11 22.55
C ASP A 170 -5.02 -21.21 23.43
N PRO A 171 -5.99 -22.08 23.10
CA PRO A 171 -7.22 -22.23 23.88
C PRO A 171 -6.98 -22.62 25.34
N SER A 172 -5.85 -23.25 25.65
CA SER A 172 -5.52 -23.73 27.01
C SER A 172 -5.14 -22.60 27.99
N VAL A 173 -4.83 -21.40 27.49
CA VAL A 173 -4.49 -20.22 28.31
C VAL A 173 -5.60 -19.17 28.30
N HIS A 174 -6.79 -19.51 27.79
CA HIS A 174 -7.87 -18.54 27.57
C HIS A 174 -8.62 -18.13 28.87
N ASP A 175 -8.50 -18.93 29.93
CA ASP A 175 -9.14 -18.70 31.26
C ASP A 175 -8.19 -18.07 32.30
N GLU A 176 -6.93 -17.80 31.95
CA GLU A 176 -6.01 -17.09 32.84
C GLU A 176 -5.97 -15.59 32.47
N PRO A 177 -6.32 -14.68 33.41
CA PRO A 177 -6.45 -13.25 33.14
C PRO A 177 -5.15 -12.53 32.74
#